data_AF-A0A821WCW5-F1
#
_entry.id   AF-A0A821WCW5-F1
#
_cell.length_a   1.000
_cell.length_b   1.000
_cell.length_c   1.000
_cell.angle_alpha   90.00
_cell.angle_beta   90.00
_cell.angle_gamma   90.00
#
_symmetry.space_group_name_H-M   'P 1'
#
loop_
_entity.id
_entity.type
_entity.pdbx_description
1 polymer ?
#
loop_
_entity_poly.entity_id
_entity_poly.type
_entity_poly.pdbx_seq_one_letter_code
_entity_poly.pdbx_strand_id
1 'polypeptide(L)' 'GDSYKNFPVAIVVLNDDFIKRWITKDEKNAQFNTEAKLKAHVLNDMLREGKKRGLMSFEQVKAIELIKEPFTIENGLLTP' A
#
# COMPACT_ATOMS: atom_id res chain seq x y z
N GLY A 1 -7.36 -13.77 -12.19
CA GLY A 1 -5.91 -13.51 -12.27
C GLY A 1 -5.49 -13.65 -13.71
N ASP A 2 -4.71 -12.72 -14.22
CA ASP A 2 -4.09 -12.83 -15.54
C ASP A 2 -2.77 -13.58 -15.40
N SER A 3 -2.71 -14.81 -15.92
CA SER A 3 -1.56 -15.72 -15.84
C SER A 3 -0.30 -15.19 -16.50
N TYR A 4 -0.37 -14.11 -17.27
CA TYR A 4 0.79 -13.43 -17.86
C TYR A 4 1.52 -12.48 -16.90
N LYS A 5 0.98 -12.22 -15.70
CA LYS A 5 1.57 -11.30 -14.71
C LYS A 5 1.97 -12.06 -13.45
N ASN A 6 3.26 -12.40 -13.34
CA ASN A 6 3.83 -13.25 -12.29
C ASN A 6 4.54 -12.46 -11.17
N PHE A 7 3.95 -11.36 -10.72
CA PHE A 7 4.54 -10.52 -9.68
C PHE A 7 3.65 -10.40 -8.44
N PRO A 8 4.24 -10.22 -7.24
CA PRO A 8 3.47 -9.97 -6.03
C PRO A 8 2.67 -8.67 -6.14
N VAL A 9 1.45 -8.71 -5.63
CA VAL A 9 0.56 -7.55 -5.43
C VAL A 9 0.09 -7.54 -3.99
N ALA A 10 -0.28 -6.36 -3.46
CA ALA A 10 -0.75 -6.26 -2.08
C ALA A 10 -2.03 -5.43 -1.95
N ILE A 11 -2.90 -5.84 -1.02
CA ILE A 11 -4.00 -5.02 -0.52
C ILE A 11 -3.51 -4.39 0.78
N VAL A 12 -3.63 -3.07 0.90
CA VAL A 12 -3.07 -2.32 2.03
C VAL A 12 -4.18 -1.52 2.70
N VAL A 13 -4.32 -1.72 4.00
CA VAL A 13 -5.13 -0.89 4.88
C VAL A 13 -4.20 0.14 5.54
N LEU A 14 -4.51 1.42 5.40
CA LEU A 14 -3.77 2.49 6.08
C LEU A 14 -4.56 2.96 7.29
N ASN A 15 -3.86 3.28 8.37
CA ASN A 15 -4.47 3.93 9.53
C ASN A 15 -4.82 5.40 9.18
N ASP A 16 -6.00 5.87 9.58
CA ASP A 16 -6.44 7.26 9.44
C ASP A 16 -5.41 8.28 9.95
N ASP A 17 -4.72 7.98 11.05
CA ASP A 17 -3.69 8.88 11.60
C ASP A 17 -2.47 8.98 10.71
N PHE A 18 -2.16 7.94 9.94
CA PHE A 18 -1.12 8.01 8.91
C PHE A 18 -1.58 8.90 7.76
N ILE A 19 -2.81 8.72 7.26
CA ILE A 19 -3.37 9.50 6.15
C ILE A 19 -3.40 10.99 6.52
N LYS A 20 -3.93 11.33 7.70
CA LYS A 20 -3.98 12.72 8.20
C LYS A 20 -2.59 13.34 8.24
N ARG A 21 -1.62 12.67 8.87
CA ARG A 21 -0.23 13.15 8.96
C ARG A 21 0.39 13.33 7.59
N TRP A 22 0.16 12.39 6.67
CA TRP A 22 0.69 12.46 5.31
C TRP A 22 0.12 13.66 4.54
N ILE A 23 -1.18 13.93 4.67
CA ILE A 23 -1.82 15.11 4.07
C ILE A 23 -1.27 16.42 4.68
N THR A 24 -1.14 16.50 6.00
CA THR A 24 -0.66 17.73 6.67
C THR A 24 0.81 18.03 6.42
N LYS A 25 1.60 17.05 5.97
CA LYS A 25 3.04 17.19 5.77
C LYS A 25 3.41 17.98 4.50
N ASP A 26 2.53 18.00 3.50
CA ASP A 26 2.74 18.71 2.24
C ASP A 26 1.38 19.15 1.68
N GLU A 27 1.17 20.45 1.48
CA GLU A 27 -0.06 21.00 0.90
C GLU A 27 -0.40 20.39 -0.46
N LYS A 28 0.60 19.91 -1.22
CA LYS A 28 0.40 19.22 -2.51
C LYS A 28 -0.26 17.85 -2.36
N ASN A 29 -0.27 17.26 -1.16
CA ASN A 29 -0.96 16.01 -0.86
C ASN A 29 -2.48 16.22 -0.72
N ALA A 30 -2.92 17.43 -0.38
CA ALA A 30 -4.35 17.78 -0.26
C ALA A 30 -5.02 18.11 -1.61
N GLN A 31 -4.26 18.17 -2.71
CA GLN A 31 -4.78 18.53 -4.04
C GLN A 31 -5.35 17.32 -4.81
N PHE A 32 -6.03 17.57 -5.94
CA PHE A 32 -6.53 16.54 -6.86
C PHE A 32 -5.48 15.44 -7.12
N ASN A 33 -5.92 14.18 -7.11
CA ASN A 33 -5.10 12.95 -7.24
C ASN A 33 -4.35 12.46 -5.97
N THR A 34 -4.89 12.73 -4.78
CA THR A 34 -4.37 12.25 -3.48
C THR A 34 -4.16 10.74 -3.44
N GLU A 35 -5.12 9.95 -3.95
CA GLU A 35 -5.08 8.49 -3.82
C GLU A 35 -3.93 7.87 -4.64
N ALA A 36 -3.71 8.29 -5.89
CA ALA A 36 -2.61 7.76 -6.68
C ALA A 36 -1.24 8.19 -6.11
N LYS A 37 -1.15 9.43 -5.61
CA LYS A 37 0.07 9.91 -4.91
C LYS A 37 0.33 9.10 -3.64
N LEU A 38 -0.72 8.82 -2.85
CA LEU A 38 -0.62 8.01 -1.64
C LEU A 38 -0.25 6.56 -1.97
N LYS A 39 -0.87 5.96 -3.00
CA LYS A 39 -0.51 4.64 -3.53
C LYS A 39 0.97 4.59 -3.94
N ALA A 40 1.43 5.57 -4.70
CA ALA A 40 2.84 5.67 -5.11
C ALA A 40 3.77 5.85 -3.90
N HIS A 41 3.39 6.68 -2.93
CA HIS A 41 4.17 6.90 -1.71
C HIS A 41 4.34 5.60 -0.92
N VAL A 42 3.25 4.88 -0.65
CA VAL A 42 3.24 3.61 0.09
C VAL A 42 4.00 2.53 -0.67
N LEU A 43 3.78 2.39 -1.98
CA LEU A 43 4.50 1.42 -2.81
C LEU A 43 6.01 1.68 -2.78
N ASN A 44 6.44 2.93 -2.93
CA ASN A 44 7.86 3.29 -2.85
C ASN A 44 8.47 2.99 -1.48
N ASP A 45 7.71 3.21 -0.40
CA ASP A 45 8.15 2.89 0.96
C ASP A 45 8.34 1.38 1.15
N MET A 46 7.38 0.56 0.68
CA MET A 46 7.48 -0.91 0.69
C MET A 46 8.68 -1.40 -0.12
N LEU A 47 8.90 -0.86 -1.32
CA LEU A 47 10.04 -1.21 -2.18
C LEU A 47 11.38 -0.84 -1.53
N ARG A 48 11.45 0.32 -0.85
CA ARG A 48 12.64 0.75 -0.12
C ARG A 48 12.95 -0.19 1.03
N GLU A 49 11.96 -0.51 1.87
CA GLU A 49 12.13 -1.42 3.00
C GLU A 49 12.47 -2.85 2.55
N GLY A 50 11.84 -3.35 1.48
CA GLY A 50 12.16 -4.64 0.91
C GLY A 50 13.61 -4.73 0.44
N LYS A 51 14.09 -3.71 -0.31
CA LYS A 51 15.48 -3.63 -0.76
C LYS A 51 16.45 -3.59 0.42
N LYS A 52 16.15 -2.78 1.44
CA LYS A 52 16.95 -2.67 2.66
C LYS A 52 17.08 -4.00 3.41
N ARG A 53 16.06 -4.87 3.31
CA ARG A 53 16.03 -6.21 3.93
C ARG A 53 16.54 -7.33 3.01
N GLY A 54 17.01 -7.00 1.80
CA GLY A 54 17.57 -7.97 0.86
C GLY A 54 16.55 -8.74 0.03
N LEU A 55 15.29 -8.30 -0.03
CA LEU A 55 14.27 -8.93 -0.89
C LEU A 55 14.64 -8.75 -2.37
N MET A 56 14.60 -9.86 -3.10
CA MET A 56 14.90 -9.93 -4.53
C MET A 56 13.77 -9.29 -5.35
N SER A 57 14.07 -8.84 -6.57
CA SER A 57 13.10 -8.13 -7.42
C SER A 57 11.79 -8.89 -7.70
N PHE A 58 11.79 -10.22 -7.63
CA PHE A 58 10.59 -11.04 -7.81
C PHE A 58 9.77 -11.21 -6.53
N GLU A 59 10.33 -10.89 -5.36
CA GLU A 59 9.65 -10.88 -4.06
C GLU A 59 9.06 -9.49 -3.74
N GLN A 60 9.44 -8.47 -4.51
CA GLN A 60 8.94 -7.10 -4.37
C GLN A 60 7.53 -6.95 -4.93
N VAL A 61 6.66 -6.31 -4.15
CA VAL A 61 5.31 -5.93 -4.60
C VAL A 61 5.40 -4.94 -5.76
N LYS A 62 4.69 -5.22 -6.86
CA LYS A 62 4.67 -4.33 -8.04
C LYS A 62 3.44 -3.45 -8.16
N ALA A 63 2.36 -3.78 -7.45
CA ALA A 63 1.15 -2.98 -7.41
C ALA A 63 0.45 -3.14 -6.06
N ILE A 64 -0.18 -2.07 -5.62
CA ILE A 64 -1.00 -2.08 -4.40
C ILE A 64 -2.39 -1.52 -4.67
N GLU A 65 -3.36 -2.03 -3.91
CA GLU A 65 -4.68 -1.43 -3.76
C GLU A 65 -4.86 -0.95 -2.32
N LEU A 66 -5.38 0.27 -2.15
CA LEU A 66 -5.65 0.81 -0.82
C LEU A 66 -7.11 0.59 -0.49
N ILE A 67 -7.40 -0.06 0.62
CA ILE A 67 -8.77 -0.22 1.11
C ILE A 67 -8.94 0.47 2.45
N LYS A 68 -10.15 0.96 2.71
CA LYS A 68 -10.50 1.62 3.98
C LYS A 68 -10.92 0.65 5.06
N GLU A 69 -11.54 -0.47 4.67
CA GLU A 69 -12.03 -1.46 5.60
C GLU A 69 -10.87 -2.32 6.14
N PRO A 70 -10.65 -2.36 7.46
CA PRO A 70 -9.64 -3.22 8.06
C PRO A 70 -9.96 -4.70 7.85
N PHE A 71 -8.93 -5.54 7.87
CA PHE A 71 -9.12 -6.98 7.97
C PHE A 71 -9.57 -7.34 9.38
N THR A 72 -10.68 -8.06 9.51
CA THR A 72 -11.22 -8.50 10.80
C THR A 72 -11.66 -9.97 10.75
N ILE A 73 -11.97 -10.55 11.91
CA ILE A 73 -12.54 -11.91 11.96
C ILE A 73 -13.97 -11.89 11.41
N GLU A 74 -14.72 -10.83 11.70
CA GLU A 74 -16.13 -10.67 11.30
C GLU A 74 -16.31 -10.57 9.78
N ASN A 75 -15.39 -9.89 9.08
CA ASN A 75 -15.39 -9.88 7.61
C ASN A 75 -14.64 -11.07 6.98
N GLY A 76 -14.20 -12.03 7.81
CA GLY A 76 -13.57 -13.28 7.37
C GLY A 76 -12.17 -13.10 6.76
N LEU A 77 -11.54 -11.93 6.94
CA LEU A 77 -10.21 -11.63 6.40
C LEU A 77 -9.09 -11.91 7.39
N LEU A 78 -9.42 -12.16 8.66
CA LEU A 78 -8.50 -12.69 9.67
C LEU A 78 -8.95 -14.06 10.19
N THR A 79 -7.97 -14.90 10.50
CA THR A 79 -8.19 -16.16 11.21
C THR A 79 -8.37 -15.90 12.72
N PRO A 80 -9.26 -16.62 13.41
CA PRO A 80 -9.39 -16.59 14.88
C PRO A 80 -8.09 -16.94 15.63
#